data_AF-A0AAV5Q9W4-F1
#
_entry.id   AF-A0AAV5Q9W4-F1
#
_cell.length_a   1.000
_cell.length_b   1.000
_cell.length_c   1.000
_cell.angle_alpha   90.00
_cell.angle_beta   90.00
_cell.angle_gamma   90.00
#
_symmetry.space_group_name_H-M   'P 1'
#
loop_
_entity.id
_entity.type
_entity.pdbx_description
1 polymer ?
#
loop_
_entity_poly.entity_id
_entity_poly.type
_entity_poly.pdbx_seq_one_letter_code
_entity_poly.pdbx_strand_id
1 'polypeptide(L)'
;MDTEQPEKRKRGRPRKNKLTGKATTASETVKSPHDFLNASQFEKIYLNEKNPISLYGASRSTNNFDMRSLHFHGLRDEFVETLHKIWQKDFDSGILPVNGELDHSNKIQLPSIDDIKIHPSSKEAFQKIGLKGTIKFDNTEMIVGSMKHFPITDSFRRGVVINTGGLPLVMKWCPLHIGNKKYLFVNVVPNLEGKSVVSRIAEAEFNYNRQSTLLIYECSFTGEESSCIKLKKRIILPHSIKEMHFLQQSPIEDETLMIYVDSNGSVQVWKINHELLTSKDIYTTVTPSMILKTVNPITTATFTSPSTILCGCSYGLLAHFTIPNLEADFVLPTRLSTITAIQSSYPTEPSTTLLATTDFTCYMLPTPSPSSSPLLPPTLTECGSLRDLLFHPRLLYNPQIEAFTLSEWPVILRLMTARDPVSSQRAKIPSGEVWSLGSSPSGLVTIGMTNGTLALINWWNWLASEDRKQIPGCLILYRLTKSKDQWNLDLNYKIEDSKGAANEGIRKKQKSSREVRKINLNEECVLGCGMEEGIVGCVWGNGMLVIEELIY
;
A
#
# COMPACT_ATOMS: atom_id res chain seq x y z
N MET A 1 67.74 2.41 -29.03
CA MET A 1 67.84 3.87 -29.03
C MET A 1 66.43 4.43 -28.97
N ASP A 2 66.02 4.68 -27.74
CA ASP A 2 65.11 5.69 -27.19
C ASP A 2 63.80 6.03 -27.90
N THR A 3 62.75 5.53 -27.25
CA THR A 3 61.36 6.00 -27.21
C THR A 3 61.23 7.30 -26.40
N GLU A 4 60.53 8.32 -26.92
CA GLU A 4 60.00 9.43 -26.12
C GLU A 4 58.45 9.38 -26.08
N GLN A 5 57.92 9.33 -24.85
CA GLN A 5 56.54 9.68 -24.49
C GLN A 5 56.54 11.02 -23.75
N PRO A 6 55.50 11.87 -23.87
CA PRO A 6 55.42 13.08 -23.06
C PRO A 6 54.67 12.86 -21.72
N GLU A 7 55.15 13.61 -20.73
CA GLU A 7 54.94 13.52 -19.28
C GLU A 7 53.51 13.77 -18.77
N LYS A 8 53.16 13.03 -17.69
CA LYS A 8 52.04 13.30 -16.78
C LYS A 8 52.45 14.30 -15.69
N ARG A 9 51.79 15.45 -15.63
CA ARG A 9 51.88 16.40 -14.49
C ARG A 9 51.04 15.94 -13.30
N LYS A 10 51.69 15.61 -12.18
CA LYS A 10 51.10 15.48 -10.83
C LYS A 10 50.95 16.87 -10.19
N ARG A 11 49.78 17.21 -9.64
CA ARG A 11 49.60 18.33 -8.70
C ARG A 11 49.13 17.78 -7.35
N GLY A 12 49.90 18.10 -6.31
CA GLY A 12 49.71 17.64 -4.93
C GLY A 12 48.60 18.38 -4.18
N ARG A 13 48.11 17.75 -3.11
CA ARG A 13 47.21 18.34 -2.11
C ARG A 13 48.05 18.92 -0.96
N PRO A 14 47.74 20.13 -0.45
CA PRO A 14 48.40 20.65 0.74
C PRO A 14 47.70 20.16 2.02
N ARG A 15 48.50 19.73 2.99
CA ARG A 15 48.12 19.51 4.39
C ARG A 15 47.87 20.88 5.07
N LYS A 16 46.83 20.98 5.91
CA LYS A 16 46.67 22.07 6.89
C LYS A 16 46.67 21.54 8.32
N ASN A 17 47.24 22.36 9.18
CA ASN A 17 47.88 22.06 10.46
C ASN A 17 46.91 21.80 11.62
N LYS A 18 47.36 20.94 12.55
CA LYS A 18 46.88 20.87 13.94
C LYS A 18 47.34 22.14 14.67
N LEU A 19 46.40 22.88 15.25
CA LEU A 19 46.66 23.86 16.30
C LEU A 19 46.02 23.35 17.59
N THR A 20 46.89 23.19 18.59
CA THR A 20 46.60 22.85 19.98
C THR A 20 45.95 24.03 20.69
N GLY A 21 44.77 23.81 21.29
CA GLY A 21 44.07 24.75 22.16
C GLY A 21 43.73 24.07 23.49
N LYS A 22 44.01 24.77 24.58
CA LYS A 22 44.02 24.33 25.99
C LYS A 22 42.69 23.73 26.49
N ALA A 23 42.81 22.76 27.38
CA ALA A 23 41.72 22.23 28.20
C ALA A 23 41.21 23.30 29.18
N THR A 24 39.95 23.69 29.03
CA THR A 24 39.14 24.31 30.08
C THR A 24 38.20 23.24 30.60
N THR A 25 38.44 22.81 31.84
CA THR A 25 37.53 22.00 32.65
C THR A 25 36.30 22.83 32.99
N ALA A 26 35.23 22.66 32.22
CA ALA A 26 33.88 23.01 32.62
C ALA A 26 33.11 21.70 32.79
N SER A 27 32.67 21.47 34.03
CA SER A 27 31.80 20.37 34.45
C SER A 27 30.59 20.26 33.51
N GLU A 28 30.60 19.28 32.62
CA GLU A 28 29.39 18.82 31.94
C GLU A 28 28.50 18.15 32.99
N THR A 29 27.52 18.90 33.48
CA THR A 29 26.31 18.29 34.03
C THR A 29 25.64 17.53 32.88
N VAL A 30 25.78 16.20 32.91
CA VAL A 30 25.02 15.27 32.08
C VAL A 30 23.54 15.61 32.27
N LYS A 31 22.94 16.28 31.28
CA LYS A 31 21.49 16.44 31.24
C LYS A 31 20.88 15.06 31.02
N SER A 32 19.91 14.75 31.87
CA SER A 32 19.06 13.56 31.76
C SER A 32 18.45 13.45 30.35
N PRO A 33 18.31 12.25 29.77
CA PRO A 33 17.64 12.04 28.47
C PRO A 33 16.14 12.40 28.50
N HIS A 34 15.60 12.87 29.63
CA HIS A 34 14.17 13.10 29.86
C HIS A 34 13.75 14.57 29.84
N ASP A 35 14.66 15.52 29.54
CA ASP A 35 14.30 16.94 29.43
C ASP A 35 13.88 17.27 27.98
N PHE A 36 12.66 16.89 27.61
CA PHE A 36 12.06 17.28 26.31
C PHE A 36 11.27 18.58 26.41
N LEU A 37 11.22 19.29 25.29
CA LEU A 37 10.67 20.63 25.17
C LEU A 37 9.14 20.57 25.08
N ASN A 38 8.43 21.45 25.79
CA ASN A 38 6.97 21.58 25.63
C ASN A 38 6.61 22.35 24.34
N ALA A 39 5.34 22.33 23.91
CA ALA A 39 4.88 23.01 22.69
C ALA A 39 5.33 24.49 22.60
N SER A 40 5.33 25.21 23.72
CA SER A 40 5.80 26.61 23.79
C SER A 40 7.33 26.78 23.65
N GLN A 41 8.10 25.77 24.03
CA GLN A 41 9.55 25.70 23.84
C GLN A 41 9.89 25.26 22.41
N PHE A 42 9.07 24.41 21.79
CA PHE A 42 9.12 24.06 20.38
C PHE A 42 8.86 25.26 19.45
N GLU A 43 7.80 26.03 19.73
CA GLU A 43 7.48 27.25 19.00
C GLU A 43 8.62 28.29 19.10
N LYS A 44 9.26 28.39 20.28
CA LYS A 44 10.44 29.24 20.49
C LYS A 44 11.68 28.80 19.71
N ILE A 45 11.88 27.52 19.46
CA ILE A 45 13.01 27.03 18.65
C ILE A 45 12.75 27.34 17.18
N TYR A 46 11.54 27.07 16.70
CA TYR A 46 11.11 27.39 15.34
C TYR A 46 11.23 28.88 15.02
N LEU A 47 10.87 29.76 15.96
CA LEU A 47 10.96 31.21 15.80
C LEU A 47 12.37 31.80 16.02
N ASN A 48 13.25 31.12 16.75
CA ASN A 48 14.62 31.61 17.02
C ASN A 48 15.68 31.13 16.02
N GLU A 49 15.39 30.14 15.17
CA GLU A 49 16.27 29.84 14.04
C GLU A 49 16.22 30.99 13.03
N LYS A 50 17.21 31.89 13.12
CA LYS A 50 17.36 33.16 12.37
C LYS A 50 17.37 33.05 10.83
N ASN A 51 17.04 31.91 10.23
CA ASN A 51 16.94 31.76 8.78
C ASN A 51 15.92 30.68 8.39
N PRO A 52 14.66 31.05 8.09
CA PRO A 52 13.68 30.11 7.52
C PRO A 52 14.13 29.52 6.17
N ILE A 53 15.07 30.19 5.48
CA ILE A 53 15.66 29.71 4.22
C ILE A 53 16.71 28.60 4.45
N SER A 54 17.31 28.52 5.65
CA SER A 54 18.30 27.48 5.98
C SER A 54 17.68 26.13 6.33
N LEU A 55 16.39 26.09 6.70
CA LEU A 55 15.62 24.86 6.91
C LEU A 55 15.40 24.07 5.61
N TYR A 56 15.18 24.77 4.50
CA TYR A 56 15.11 24.15 3.17
C TYR A 56 16.47 23.62 2.67
N GLY A 57 17.58 24.15 3.20
CA GLY A 57 18.96 23.74 2.87
C GLY A 57 19.58 22.73 3.83
N ALA A 58 19.06 22.61 5.06
CA ALA A 58 19.54 21.68 6.09
C ALA A 58 18.94 20.26 5.97
N SER A 59 18.12 20.02 4.94
CA SER A 59 17.28 18.82 4.75
C SER A 59 18.01 17.48 4.57
N ARG A 60 19.34 17.44 4.65
CA ARG A 60 20.10 16.20 4.40
C ARG A 60 20.69 15.51 5.63
N SER A 61 20.74 16.11 6.82
CA SER A 61 21.59 15.53 7.89
C SER A 61 21.23 15.81 9.35
N THR A 62 20.02 16.22 9.71
CA THR A 62 19.66 16.28 11.13
C THR A 62 19.27 14.88 11.62
N ASN A 63 19.95 14.39 12.68
CA ASN A 63 19.58 13.17 13.41
C ASN A 63 18.47 13.44 14.43
N ASN A 64 18.11 14.71 14.65
CA ASN A 64 17.07 15.10 15.57
C ASN A 64 15.69 14.67 15.04
N PHE A 65 15.01 13.81 15.79
CA PHE A 65 13.65 13.32 15.51
C PHE A 65 12.65 14.48 15.36
N ASP A 66 12.67 15.42 16.30
CA ASP A 66 11.72 16.54 16.37
C ASP A 66 11.73 17.39 15.10
N MET A 67 12.93 17.70 14.59
CA MET A 67 13.10 18.48 13.36
C MET A 67 12.66 17.70 12.11
N ARG A 68 12.82 16.37 12.11
CA ARG A 68 12.32 15.53 11.00
C ARG A 68 10.80 15.45 11.03
N SER A 69 10.20 15.24 12.20
CA SER A 69 8.76 15.20 12.37
C SER A 69 8.11 16.52 11.92
N LEU A 70 8.67 17.66 12.34
CA LEU A 70 8.24 18.98 11.89
C LEU A 70 8.39 19.17 10.37
N HIS A 71 9.49 18.69 9.79
CA HIS A 71 9.74 18.80 8.36
C HIS A 71 8.77 17.94 7.52
N PHE A 72 8.46 16.74 8.00
CA PHE A 72 7.59 15.78 7.32
C PHE A 72 6.10 16.12 7.48
N HIS A 73 5.70 16.61 8.66
CA HIS A 73 4.30 16.71 9.09
C HIS A 73 3.86 18.13 9.49
N GLY A 74 4.78 19.11 9.51
CA GLY A 74 4.51 20.48 9.95
C GLY A 74 4.22 20.61 11.45
N LEU A 75 3.70 21.76 11.86
CA LEU A 75 3.35 22.10 13.25
C LEU A 75 1.98 21.53 13.67
N ARG A 76 1.67 20.27 13.35
CA ARG A 76 0.41 19.64 13.79
C ARG A 76 0.58 19.00 15.15
N ASP A 77 0.15 19.71 16.20
CA ASP A 77 0.30 19.28 17.59
C ASP A 77 -0.26 17.86 17.84
N GLU A 78 -1.42 17.52 17.30
CA GLU A 78 -2.06 16.20 17.44
C GLU A 78 -1.22 15.04 16.87
N PHE A 79 -0.59 15.28 15.72
CA PHE A 79 0.27 14.30 15.05
C PHE A 79 1.57 14.10 15.82
N VAL A 80 2.17 15.22 16.26
CA VAL A 80 3.40 15.22 17.07
C VAL A 80 3.16 14.54 18.42
N GLU A 81 2.03 14.80 19.07
CA GLU A 81 1.64 14.13 20.32
C GLU A 81 1.44 12.62 20.13
N THR A 82 0.81 12.19 19.05
CA THR A 82 0.59 10.77 18.77
C THR A 82 1.90 10.07 18.44
N LEU A 83 2.75 10.69 17.64
CA LEU A 83 4.13 10.26 17.44
C LEU A 83 4.88 10.10 18.76
N HIS A 84 4.78 11.08 19.66
CA HIS A 84 5.42 11.00 20.98
C HIS A 84 4.86 9.88 21.85
N LYS A 85 3.54 9.66 21.85
CA LYS A 85 2.90 8.56 22.60
C LYS A 85 3.36 7.20 22.10
N ILE A 86 3.38 7.00 20.78
CA ILE A 86 3.88 5.79 20.14
C ILE A 86 5.36 5.61 20.47
N TRP A 87 6.15 6.69 20.39
CA TRP A 87 7.58 6.66 20.71
C TRP A 87 7.87 6.31 22.17
N GLN A 88 7.10 6.85 23.12
CA GLN A 88 7.28 6.60 24.55
C GLN A 88 6.77 5.24 25.03
N LYS A 89 5.77 4.65 24.37
CA LYS A 89 5.14 3.38 24.81
C LYS A 89 5.59 2.14 24.04
N ASP A 90 5.90 2.27 22.75
CA ASP A 90 6.01 1.11 21.85
C ASP A 90 7.45 0.80 21.37
N PHE A 91 8.40 1.72 21.55
CA PHE A 91 9.77 1.51 21.04
C PHE A 91 10.65 0.62 21.92
N ASP A 92 10.37 0.57 23.22
CA ASP A 92 11.06 -0.36 24.12
C ASP A 92 10.56 -1.81 23.97
N SER A 93 9.46 -2.06 23.22
CA SER A 93 8.73 -3.34 23.18
C SER A 93 8.70 -4.10 21.84
N GLY A 94 9.02 -3.51 20.67
CA GLY A 94 9.27 -4.30 19.44
C GLY A 94 8.78 -3.73 18.08
N ILE A 95 8.63 -4.63 17.10
CA ILE A 95 8.31 -4.32 15.68
C ILE A 95 6.84 -3.90 15.48
N LEU A 96 5.92 -4.32 16.35
CA LEU A 96 4.49 -4.04 16.23
C LEU A 96 4.11 -2.88 17.17
N PRO A 97 3.44 -1.82 16.69
CA PRO A 97 2.88 -0.81 17.58
C PRO A 97 1.73 -1.43 18.39
N VAL A 98 1.70 -1.17 19.70
CA VAL A 98 0.73 -1.81 20.60
C VAL A 98 -0.60 -1.06 20.57
N ASN A 99 -0.62 0.27 20.39
CA ASN A 99 -1.87 1.05 20.25
C ASN A 99 -1.57 2.47 19.71
N GLY A 100 -1.55 2.61 18.39
CA GLY A 100 -1.30 3.89 17.71
C GLY A 100 -2.25 4.09 16.54
N GLU A 101 -3.54 4.25 16.83
CA GLU A 101 -4.48 4.79 15.85
C GLU A 101 -4.56 6.29 16.09
N LEU A 102 -4.15 7.10 15.10
CA LEU A 102 -4.63 8.48 15.03
C LEU A 102 -6.11 8.38 14.77
N ASP A 103 -6.86 8.91 15.73
CA ASP A 103 -8.29 9.04 15.61
C ASP A 103 -8.61 10.08 14.54
N HIS A 104 -8.70 9.63 13.28
CA HIS A 104 -9.22 10.44 12.18
C HIS A 104 -10.76 10.42 12.18
N SER A 105 -11.44 10.16 13.31
CA SER A 105 -12.91 10.06 13.50
C SER A 105 -13.69 11.35 13.25
N ASN A 106 -13.19 12.23 12.39
CA ASN A 106 -14.05 13.20 11.74
C ASN A 106 -15.09 12.42 10.93
N LYS A 107 -16.25 12.20 11.57
CA LYS A 107 -17.35 11.53 10.94
C LYS A 107 -17.78 12.36 9.74
N ILE A 108 -17.70 11.76 8.56
CA ILE A 108 -18.06 12.43 7.31
C ILE A 108 -19.49 12.08 6.94
N GLN A 109 -20.22 13.08 6.46
CA GLN A 109 -21.48 12.86 5.77
C GLN A 109 -21.17 12.38 4.35
N LEU A 110 -21.72 11.24 3.96
CA LEU A 110 -21.59 10.74 2.60
C LEU A 110 -22.43 11.58 1.62
N PRO A 111 -21.99 11.71 0.36
CA PRO A 111 -22.83 12.30 -0.67
C PRO A 111 -24.10 11.46 -0.88
N SER A 112 -25.21 12.14 -1.18
CA SER A 112 -26.49 11.49 -1.47
C SER A 112 -26.44 10.78 -2.82
N ILE A 113 -26.36 9.44 -2.79
CA ILE A 113 -26.45 8.56 -3.96
C ILE A 113 -27.37 7.37 -3.64
N ASP A 114 -27.90 6.76 -4.69
CA ASP A 114 -28.71 5.55 -4.58
C ASP A 114 -27.92 4.39 -3.96
N ASP A 115 -28.60 3.53 -3.20
CA ASP A 115 -28.04 2.27 -2.75
C ASP A 115 -27.79 1.32 -3.92
N ILE A 116 -26.86 0.38 -3.75
CA ILE A 116 -26.69 -0.70 -4.70
C ILE A 116 -27.94 -1.58 -4.71
N LYS A 117 -28.39 -2.00 -5.90
CA LYS A 117 -29.53 -2.92 -6.02
C LYS A 117 -29.03 -4.34 -6.09
N ILE A 118 -29.41 -5.16 -5.11
CA ILE A 118 -28.99 -6.56 -4.99
C ILE A 118 -30.04 -7.44 -5.64
N HIS A 119 -29.62 -8.28 -6.59
CA HIS A 119 -30.48 -9.24 -7.26
C HIS A 119 -30.01 -10.66 -6.93
N PRO A 120 -30.88 -11.53 -6.38
CA PRO A 120 -30.53 -12.93 -6.17
C PRO A 120 -30.12 -13.61 -7.48
N SER A 121 -29.12 -14.48 -7.40
CA SER A 121 -28.64 -15.29 -8.52
C SER A 121 -28.62 -16.76 -8.14
N SER A 122 -28.42 -17.63 -9.13
CA SER A 122 -28.40 -19.08 -8.92
C SER A 122 -26.97 -19.61 -8.75
N LYS A 123 -26.82 -20.72 -8.04
CA LYS A 123 -25.53 -21.42 -7.91
C LYS A 123 -25.03 -21.91 -9.26
N GLU A 124 -25.93 -22.28 -10.18
CA GLU A 124 -25.61 -22.70 -11.54
C GLU A 124 -25.06 -21.55 -12.37
N ALA A 125 -25.64 -20.35 -12.25
CA ALA A 125 -25.12 -19.14 -12.90
C ALA A 125 -23.68 -18.85 -12.43
N PHE A 126 -23.42 -19.03 -11.13
CA PHE A 126 -22.08 -18.91 -10.57
C PHE A 126 -21.12 -19.98 -11.10
N GLN A 127 -21.54 -21.24 -11.17
CA GLN A 127 -20.71 -22.34 -11.69
C GLN A 127 -20.29 -22.12 -13.15
N LYS A 128 -21.12 -21.42 -13.96
CA LYS A 128 -20.80 -21.07 -15.35
C LYS A 128 -19.61 -20.11 -15.49
N ILE A 129 -19.31 -19.30 -14.46
CA ILE A 129 -18.11 -18.45 -14.45
C ILE A 129 -16.85 -19.31 -14.55
N GLY A 130 -16.87 -20.53 -14.00
CA GLY A 130 -15.77 -21.47 -14.15
C GLY A 130 -14.64 -21.27 -13.17
N LEU A 131 -14.93 -20.77 -11.95
CA LEU A 131 -13.97 -20.90 -10.84
C LEU A 131 -13.77 -22.39 -10.54
N LYS A 132 -12.57 -22.88 -10.83
CA LYS A 132 -12.18 -24.28 -10.77
C LYS A 132 -10.74 -24.36 -10.30
N GLY A 133 -10.40 -25.50 -9.72
CA GLY A 133 -9.04 -25.81 -9.34
C GLY A 133 -8.98 -26.31 -7.91
N THR A 134 -7.93 -27.08 -7.69
CA THR A 134 -7.67 -27.75 -6.44
C THR A 134 -6.27 -27.39 -5.98
N ILE A 135 -6.14 -27.02 -4.71
CA ILE A 135 -4.87 -26.69 -4.09
C ILE A 135 -4.54 -27.84 -3.13
N LYS A 136 -3.40 -28.52 -3.34
CA LYS A 136 -2.87 -29.44 -2.34
C LYS A 136 -2.09 -28.65 -1.32
N PHE A 137 -2.62 -28.52 -0.10
CA PHE A 137 -2.02 -27.77 1.00
C PHE A 137 -1.84 -28.67 2.22
N ASP A 138 -0.60 -28.84 2.69
CA ASP A 138 -0.24 -29.76 3.80
C ASP A 138 -0.88 -31.14 3.67
N ASN A 139 -0.62 -31.80 2.53
CA ASN A 139 -1.18 -33.10 2.13
C ASN A 139 -2.72 -33.17 2.06
N THR A 140 -3.42 -32.04 2.19
CA THR A 140 -4.88 -31.96 2.11
C THR A 140 -5.29 -31.36 0.78
N GLU A 141 -6.22 -32.02 0.12
CA GLU A 141 -6.79 -31.53 -1.13
C GLU A 141 -7.88 -30.49 -0.83
N MET A 142 -7.64 -29.23 -1.19
CA MET A 142 -8.56 -28.12 -0.98
C MET A 142 -9.30 -27.78 -2.27
N ILE A 143 -10.59 -28.09 -2.32
CA ILE A 143 -11.49 -27.68 -3.41
C ILE A 143 -11.90 -26.20 -3.29
N VAL A 144 -12.49 -25.64 -4.34
CA VAL A 144 -12.95 -24.24 -4.36
C VAL A 144 -13.88 -23.93 -3.19
N GLY A 145 -13.56 -22.89 -2.42
CA GLY A 145 -14.31 -22.44 -1.25
C GLY A 145 -14.07 -23.25 0.01
N SER A 146 -13.28 -24.34 -0.04
CA SER A 146 -12.86 -25.04 1.17
C SER A 146 -11.94 -24.15 2.02
N MET A 147 -12.05 -24.32 3.34
CA MET A 147 -11.25 -23.62 4.33
C MET A 147 -10.52 -24.65 5.19
N LYS A 148 -9.27 -24.37 5.54
CA LYS A 148 -8.49 -25.16 6.49
C LYS A 148 -7.91 -24.22 7.53
N HIS A 149 -8.21 -24.47 8.80
CA HIS A 149 -7.62 -23.70 9.90
C HIS A 149 -6.13 -24.03 10.02
N PHE A 150 -5.35 -23.07 10.49
CA PHE A 150 -3.97 -23.31 10.89
C PHE A 150 -3.91 -24.41 11.95
N PRO A 151 -2.83 -25.20 11.96
CA PRO A 151 -2.65 -26.21 12.99
C PRO A 151 -2.58 -25.53 14.36
N ILE A 152 -3.29 -26.08 15.33
CA ILE A 152 -3.14 -25.70 16.74
C ILE A 152 -1.73 -26.12 17.15
N THR A 153 -0.83 -25.15 17.25
CA THR A 153 0.57 -25.32 17.67
C THR A 153 0.83 -24.45 18.89
N ASP A 154 1.98 -24.62 19.54
CA ASP A 154 2.42 -23.81 20.69
C ASP A 154 2.45 -22.29 20.40
N SER A 155 2.42 -21.90 19.12
CA SER A 155 2.41 -20.51 18.66
C SER A 155 1.04 -19.83 18.69
N PHE A 156 -0.04 -20.51 19.10
CA PHE A 156 -1.41 -19.99 19.23
C PHE A 156 -1.95 -19.20 18.01
N ARG A 157 -1.40 -19.41 16.81
CA ARG A 157 -1.81 -18.69 15.60
C ARG A 157 -3.27 -18.98 15.26
N ARG A 158 -4.03 -17.92 14.98
CA ARG A 158 -5.45 -18.01 14.63
C ARG A 158 -5.64 -17.54 13.20
N GLY A 159 -5.64 -18.50 12.27
CA GLY A 159 -5.85 -18.19 10.87
C GLY A 159 -6.42 -19.34 10.07
N VAL A 160 -6.79 -19.03 8.83
CA VAL A 160 -7.35 -19.97 7.87
C VAL A 160 -6.70 -19.79 6.51
N VAL A 161 -6.57 -20.91 5.81
CA VAL A 161 -6.26 -20.99 4.40
C VAL A 161 -7.55 -21.28 3.64
N ILE A 162 -7.77 -20.59 2.53
CA ILE A 162 -8.96 -20.70 1.70
C ILE A 162 -8.54 -20.85 0.24
N ASN A 163 -9.13 -21.79 -0.49
CA ASN A 163 -8.98 -21.86 -1.95
C ASN A 163 -10.05 -20.99 -2.62
N THR A 164 -9.65 -19.88 -3.25
CA THR A 164 -10.56 -18.96 -3.95
C THR A 164 -11.10 -19.53 -5.28
N GLY A 165 -10.43 -20.55 -5.84
CA GLY A 165 -10.83 -21.24 -7.07
C GLY A 165 -10.49 -20.52 -8.37
N GLY A 166 -9.65 -19.50 -8.34
CA GLY A 166 -9.24 -18.76 -9.52
C GLY A 166 -7.98 -17.92 -9.28
N LEU A 167 -7.75 -16.96 -10.17
CA LEU A 167 -6.70 -15.96 -10.02
C LEU A 167 -7.28 -14.74 -9.29
N PRO A 168 -6.85 -14.45 -8.05
CA PRO A 168 -7.25 -13.23 -7.36
C PRO A 168 -6.52 -12.03 -7.99
N LEU A 169 -7.26 -10.99 -8.34
CA LEU A 169 -6.70 -9.77 -8.94
C LEU A 169 -6.55 -8.66 -7.91
N VAL A 170 -7.58 -8.46 -7.09
CA VAL A 170 -7.65 -7.34 -6.14
C VAL A 170 -8.22 -7.83 -4.83
N MET A 171 -7.66 -7.32 -3.73
CA MET A 171 -8.11 -7.60 -2.37
C MET A 171 -8.10 -6.32 -1.54
N LYS A 172 -9.19 -6.03 -0.83
CA LYS A 172 -9.29 -4.87 0.08
C LYS A 172 -10.17 -5.17 1.30
N TRP A 173 -9.73 -4.67 2.45
CA TRP A 173 -10.56 -4.62 3.65
C TRP A 173 -11.59 -3.49 3.53
N CYS A 174 -12.81 -3.79 3.95
CA CYS A 174 -13.89 -2.82 4.07
C CYS A 174 -13.76 -2.11 5.42
N PRO A 175 -13.71 -0.76 5.45
CA PRO A 175 -13.59 0.00 6.69
C PRO A 175 -14.89 -0.01 7.52
N LEU A 176 -16.03 -0.40 6.92
CA LEU A 176 -17.28 -0.55 7.66
C LEU A 176 -17.27 -1.86 8.48
N HIS A 177 -17.51 -1.74 9.78
CA HIS A 177 -17.67 -2.86 10.70
C HIS A 177 -19.11 -2.97 11.19
N ILE A 178 -19.60 -4.19 11.40
CA ILE A 178 -20.94 -4.44 11.98
C ILE A 178 -20.75 -5.22 13.28
N GLY A 179 -20.80 -4.52 14.41
CA GLY A 179 -20.34 -5.07 15.68
C GLY A 179 -18.84 -5.40 15.61
N ASN A 180 -18.44 -6.61 16.01
CA ASN A 180 -17.04 -7.07 15.95
C ASN A 180 -16.67 -7.75 14.61
N LYS A 181 -17.49 -7.55 13.56
CA LYS A 181 -17.32 -8.22 12.27
C LYS A 181 -16.66 -7.29 11.27
N LYS A 182 -15.61 -7.80 10.64
CA LYS A 182 -14.85 -7.15 9.57
C LYS A 182 -15.11 -7.86 8.26
N TYR A 183 -14.98 -7.14 7.15
CA TYR A 183 -15.30 -7.68 5.83
C TYR A 183 -14.13 -7.54 4.85
N LEU A 184 -13.75 -8.67 4.25
CA LEU A 184 -12.68 -8.72 3.23
C LEU A 184 -13.28 -8.97 1.85
N PHE A 185 -12.98 -8.08 0.91
CA PHE A 185 -13.42 -8.13 -0.48
C PHE A 185 -12.30 -8.69 -1.34
N VAL A 186 -12.59 -9.72 -2.14
CA VAL A 186 -11.61 -10.39 -3.02
C VAL A 186 -12.20 -10.57 -4.42
N ASN A 187 -11.63 -9.90 -5.43
CA ASN A 187 -12.00 -10.13 -6.82
C ASN A 187 -11.19 -11.30 -7.41
N VAL A 188 -11.88 -12.25 -8.02
CA VAL A 188 -11.31 -13.49 -8.56
C VAL A 188 -11.81 -13.69 -9.98
N VAL A 189 -10.89 -14.03 -10.88
CA VAL A 189 -11.20 -14.46 -12.26
C VAL A 189 -10.92 -15.95 -12.44
N PRO A 190 -11.63 -16.64 -13.36
CA PRO A 190 -11.36 -18.04 -13.67
C PRO A 190 -9.90 -18.28 -14.07
N ASN A 191 -9.31 -19.41 -13.69
CA ASN A 191 -7.97 -19.74 -14.16
C ASN A 191 -7.98 -20.11 -15.64
N LEU A 192 -6.99 -19.61 -16.39
CA LEU A 192 -6.74 -20.04 -17.76
C LEU A 192 -5.61 -21.05 -17.73
N GLU A 193 -5.93 -22.30 -18.04
CA GLU A 193 -4.97 -23.39 -18.05
C GLU A 193 -3.83 -23.12 -19.06
N GLY A 194 -2.61 -23.52 -18.69
CA GLY A 194 -1.43 -23.40 -19.56
C GLY A 194 -0.85 -21.98 -19.73
N LYS A 195 -1.41 -20.96 -19.08
CA LYS A 195 -0.89 -19.57 -19.15
C LYS A 195 -0.13 -19.18 -17.88
N SER A 196 0.97 -18.43 -18.05
CA SER A 196 1.72 -17.84 -16.93
C SER A 196 0.83 -16.89 -16.09
N VAL A 197 1.18 -16.63 -14.83
CA VAL A 197 0.43 -15.67 -13.99
C VAL A 197 0.38 -14.29 -14.65
N VAL A 198 1.51 -13.78 -15.16
CA VAL A 198 1.58 -12.50 -15.89
C VAL A 198 0.56 -12.46 -17.03
N SER A 199 0.54 -13.50 -17.88
CA SER A 199 -0.37 -13.57 -19.02
C SER A 199 -1.83 -13.62 -18.59
N ARG A 200 -2.14 -14.33 -17.50
CA ARG A 200 -3.49 -14.41 -16.96
C ARG A 200 -3.97 -13.07 -16.39
N ILE A 201 -3.10 -12.33 -15.70
CA ILE A 201 -3.36 -10.97 -15.19
C ILE A 201 -3.64 -10.03 -16.37
N ALA A 202 -2.71 -9.96 -17.34
CA ALA A 202 -2.87 -9.10 -18.50
C ALA A 202 -4.17 -9.39 -19.26
N GLU A 203 -4.48 -10.67 -19.48
CA GLU A 203 -5.74 -11.04 -20.12
C GLU A 203 -6.96 -10.71 -19.28
N ALA A 204 -6.87 -10.77 -17.95
CA ALA A 204 -7.98 -10.35 -17.10
C ALA A 204 -8.19 -8.82 -17.16
N GLU A 205 -7.12 -8.04 -17.19
CA GLU A 205 -7.17 -6.58 -17.24
C GLU A 205 -7.60 -6.03 -18.61
N PHE A 206 -7.21 -6.67 -19.71
CA PHE A 206 -7.46 -6.16 -21.06
C PHE A 206 -8.55 -6.89 -21.83
N ASN A 207 -9.08 -8.01 -21.33
CA ASN A 207 -10.23 -8.69 -21.95
C ASN A 207 -11.55 -8.21 -21.35
N TYR A 208 -12.19 -7.29 -22.06
CA TYR A 208 -13.46 -6.69 -21.65
C TYR A 208 -14.64 -7.66 -21.60
N ASN A 209 -14.53 -8.89 -22.12
CA ASN A 209 -15.63 -9.85 -22.11
C ASN A 209 -15.56 -10.84 -20.94
N ARG A 210 -14.58 -10.68 -20.05
CA ARG A 210 -14.31 -11.65 -19.00
C ARG A 210 -15.03 -11.30 -17.71
N GLN A 211 -16.04 -12.12 -17.39
CA GLN A 211 -16.71 -12.06 -16.10
C GLN A 211 -15.74 -12.37 -14.96
N SER A 212 -16.01 -11.74 -13.81
CA SER A 212 -15.30 -12.00 -12.56
C SER A 212 -16.27 -12.23 -11.42
N THR A 213 -15.73 -12.66 -10.29
CA THR A 213 -16.49 -12.81 -9.05
C THR A 213 -15.86 -11.93 -7.98
N LEU A 214 -16.69 -11.18 -7.28
CA LEU A 214 -16.32 -10.54 -6.02
C LEU A 214 -16.81 -11.41 -4.85
N LEU A 215 -15.85 -11.94 -4.09
CA LEU A 215 -16.08 -12.71 -2.88
C LEU A 215 -16.02 -11.77 -1.67
N ILE A 216 -17.00 -11.86 -0.77
CA ILE A 216 -17.01 -11.11 0.50
C ILE A 216 -16.95 -12.09 1.65
N TYR A 217 -15.90 -11.99 2.47
CA TYR A 217 -15.72 -12.80 3.68
C TYR A 217 -16.02 -11.95 4.93
N GLU A 218 -16.88 -12.46 5.81
CA GLU A 218 -17.04 -11.95 7.19
C GLU A 218 -15.98 -12.60 8.06
N CYS A 219 -15.23 -11.78 8.78
CA CYS A 219 -14.17 -12.16 9.69
C CYS A 219 -14.53 -11.67 11.08
N SER A 220 -14.62 -12.59 12.03
CA SER A 220 -14.80 -12.27 13.45
C SER A 220 -13.91 -13.19 14.26
N PHE A 221 -13.07 -12.59 15.10
CA PHE A 221 -12.26 -13.29 16.07
C PHE A 221 -12.77 -12.88 17.44
N THR A 222 -13.37 -13.83 18.16
CA THR A 222 -13.78 -13.66 19.56
C THR A 222 -12.78 -14.40 20.43
N GLY A 223 -12.40 -13.82 21.57
CA GLY A 223 -11.34 -14.32 22.45
C GLY A 223 -11.44 -15.79 22.86
N GLU A 224 -12.65 -16.37 22.78
CA GLU A 224 -12.95 -17.78 23.06
C GLU A 224 -12.89 -18.63 21.78
N GLU A 225 -11.68 -19.10 21.47
CA GLU A 225 -11.35 -20.35 20.76
C GLU A 225 -11.77 -20.59 19.29
N SER A 226 -12.61 -19.79 18.65
CA SER A 226 -12.91 -20.01 17.21
C SER A 226 -12.89 -18.74 16.36
N SER A 227 -11.96 -18.70 15.40
CA SER A 227 -12.02 -17.76 14.28
C SER A 227 -13.29 -18.04 13.47
N CYS A 228 -14.27 -17.14 13.50
CA CYS A 228 -15.48 -17.24 12.70
C CYS A 228 -15.26 -16.53 11.37
N ILE A 229 -14.66 -17.25 10.41
CA ILE A 229 -14.47 -16.77 9.04
C ILE A 229 -15.49 -17.45 8.15
N LYS A 230 -16.33 -16.66 7.47
CA LYS A 230 -17.44 -17.16 6.65
C LYS A 230 -17.52 -16.39 5.34
N LEU A 231 -17.69 -17.12 4.24
CA LEU A 231 -18.03 -16.49 2.96
C LEU A 231 -19.48 -16.01 3.03
N LYS A 232 -19.70 -14.70 2.86
CA LYS A 232 -21.03 -14.07 2.89
C LYS A 232 -21.66 -13.93 1.53
N LYS A 233 -20.90 -13.42 0.56
CA LYS A 233 -21.42 -13.12 -0.77
C LYS A 233 -20.47 -13.59 -1.86
N ARG A 234 -21.09 -13.99 -2.96
CA ARG A 234 -20.49 -14.25 -4.27
C ARG A 234 -21.23 -13.39 -5.26
N ILE A 235 -20.64 -12.24 -5.58
CA ILE A 235 -21.23 -11.27 -6.51
C ILE A 235 -20.64 -11.52 -7.89
N ILE A 236 -21.49 -11.84 -8.85
CA ILE A 236 -21.10 -12.01 -10.25
C ILE A 236 -20.99 -10.62 -10.88
N LEU A 237 -19.82 -10.34 -11.47
CA LEU A 237 -19.54 -9.10 -12.16
C LEU A 237 -19.42 -9.34 -13.66
N PRO A 238 -19.96 -8.43 -14.51
CA PRO A 238 -19.89 -8.55 -15.96
C PRO A 238 -18.44 -8.53 -16.48
N HIS A 239 -17.55 -7.92 -15.70
CA HIS A 239 -16.17 -7.65 -16.07
C HIS A 239 -15.24 -7.84 -14.85
N SER A 240 -13.92 -7.84 -15.07
CA SER A 240 -12.94 -7.97 -13.99
C SER A 240 -12.65 -6.63 -13.30
N ILE A 241 -12.28 -6.69 -12.02
CA ILE A 241 -11.87 -5.50 -11.26
C ILE A 241 -10.35 -5.37 -11.36
N LYS A 242 -9.88 -4.21 -11.83
CA LYS A 242 -8.45 -3.85 -11.92
C LYS A 242 -7.91 -3.28 -10.62
N GLU A 243 -8.68 -2.38 -10.02
CA GLU A 243 -8.32 -1.66 -8.79
C GLU A 243 -9.59 -1.44 -7.96
N MET A 244 -9.44 -1.39 -6.64
CA MET A 244 -10.54 -1.20 -5.69
C MET A 244 -10.06 -0.33 -4.54
N HIS A 245 -10.86 0.67 -4.17
CA HIS A 245 -10.59 1.58 -3.07
C HIS A 245 -11.85 1.83 -2.26
N PHE A 246 -11.73 1.75 -0.94
CA PHE A 246 -12.77 2.18 -0.01
C PHE A 246 -12.45 3.57 0.49
N LEU A 247 -13.49 4.36 0.72
CA LEU A 247 -13.40 5.61 1.46
C LEU A 247 -13.04 5.29 2.92
N GLN A 248 -11.82 5.64 3.33
CA GLN A 248 -11.21 5.16 4.59
C GLN A 248 -11.74 5.84 5.86
N GLN A 249 -12.43 6.97 5.76
CA GLN A 249 -12.94 7.67 6.94
C GLN A 249 -14.23 7.04 7.45
N SER A 250 -14.34 6.98 8.78
CA SER A 250 -15.54 6.51 9.47
C SER A 250 -16.73 7.42 9.12
N PRO A 251 -17.76 6.90 8.46
CA PRO A 251 -18.94 7.68 8.11
C PRO A 251 -19.83 7.93 9.34
N ILE A 252 -20.69 8.95 9.28
CA ILE A 252 -21.72 9.22 10.31
C ILE A 252 -22.74 8.08 10.38
N GLU A 253 -22.96 7.41 9.25
CA GLU A 253 -23.95 6.36 9.02
C GLU A 253 -23.22 5.01 8.83
N ASP A 254 -23.86 3.87 9.11
CA ASP A 254 -23.30 2.51 8.98
C ASP A 254 -23.08 2.09 7.51
N GLU A 255 -22.44 2.95 6.72
CA GLU A 255 -22.36 2.88 5.27
C GLU A 255 -21.03 3.46 4.76
N THR A 256 -20.34 2.84 3.82
CA THR A 256 -19.12 3.40 3.20
C THR A 256 -19.24 3.43 1.68
N LEU A 257 -18.35 4.16 1.01
CA LEU A 257 -18.24 4.15 -0.44
C LEU A 257 -17.07 3.26 -0.87
N MET A 258 -17.33 2.43 -1.88
CA MET A 258 -16.32 1.69 -2.61
C MET A 258 -16.30 2.19 -4.06
N ILE A 259 -15.12 2.51 -4.57
CA ILE A 259 -14.89 2.66 -6.01
C ILE A 259 -14.07 1.48 -6.50
N TYR A 260 -14.34 1.06 -7.73
CA TYR A 260 -13.43 0.17 -8.43
C TYR A 260 -13.38 0.48 -9.92
N VAL A 261 -12.22 0.20 -10.51
CA VAL A 261 -11.99 0.34 -11.94
C VAL A 261 -12.26 -0.99 -12.61
N ASP A 262 -13.22 -0.97 -13.53
CA ASP A 262 -13.58 -2.11 -14.33
C ASP A 262 -12.58 -2.29 -15.49
N SER A 263 -12.27 -3.53 -15.84
CA SER A 263 -11.52 -3.85 -17.05
C SER A 263 -12.00 -3.10 -18.29
N ASN A 264 -13.31 -2.86 -18.45
CA ASN A 264 -13.91 -2.12 -19.58
C ASN A 264 -13.58 -0.61 -19.63
N GLY A 265 -12.86 -0.08 -18.63
CA GLY A 265 -12.44 1.32 -18.59
C GLY A 265 -13.47 2.28 -17.99
N SER A 266 -14.40 1.78 -17.20
CA SER A 266 -15.32 2.59 -16.38
C SER A 266 -14.99 2.47 -14.88
N VAL A 267 -15.46 3.44 -14.11
CA VAL A 267 -15.41 3.39 -12.64
C VAL A 267 -16.79 3.16 -12.10
N GLN A 268 -16.92 2.17 -11.23
CA GLN A 268 -18.15 1.82 -10.56
C GLN A 268 -18.08 2.37 -9.14
N VAL A 269 -19.10 3.11 -8.72
CA VAL A 269 -19.23 3.60 -7.34
C VAL A 269 -20.35 2.83 -6.67
N TRP A 270 -20.05 2.22 -5.53
CA TRP A 270 -20.96 1.42 -4.74
C TRP A 270 -21.09 2.02 -3.35
N LYS A 271 -22.34 2.27 -2.94
CA LYS A 271 -22.69 2.51 -1.55
C LYS A 271 -22.82 1.17 -0.82
N ILE A 272 -21.90 0.91 0.09
CA ILE A 272 -21.82 -0.33 0.86
C ILE A 272 -22.51 -0.09 2.19
N ASN A 273 -23.59 -0.81 2.45
CA ASN A 273 -24.41 -0.65 3.64
C ASN A 273 -24.63 -2.01 4.34
N HIS A 274 -25.33 -1.97 5.47
CA HIS A 274 -25.67 -3.15 6.26
C HIS A 274 -26.46 -4.21 5.45
N GLU A 275 -27.32 -3.80 4.52
CA GLU A 275 -28.13 -4.73 3.71
C GLU A 275 -27.26 -5.63 2.83
N LEU A 276 -26.23 -5.08 2.16
CA LEU A 276 -25.30 -5.87 1.36
C LEU A 276 -24.59 -6.93 2.20
N LEU A 277 -24.14 -6.55 3.39
CA LEU A 277 -23.26 -7.37 4.22
C LEU A 277 -24.01 -8.45 5.00
N THR A 278 -25.30 -8.25 5.29
CA THR A 278 -26.09 -9.15 6.14
C THR A 278 -27.19 -9.93 5.42
N SER A 279 -27.52 -9.57 4.18
CA SER A 279 -28.56 -10.26 3.41
C SER A 279 -28.23 -11.75 3.18
N LYS A 280 -29.26 -12.59 3.21
CA LYS A 280 -29.14 -14.07 3.24
C LYS A 280 -28.67 -14.68 1.92
N ASP A 281 -28.88 -14.01 0.79
CA ASP A 281 -28.57 -14.56 -0.53
C ASP A 281 -27.07 -14.65 -0.77
N ILE A 282 -26.50 -15.84 -0.83
CA ILE A 282 -25.05 -16.00 -1.03
C ILE A 282 -24.63 -15.63 -2.46
N TYR A 283 -25.43 -16.01 -3.46
CA TYR A 283 -25.14 -15.76 -4.88
C TYR A 283 -25.95 -14.57 -5.36
N THR A 284 -25.29 -13.52 -5.83
CA THR A 284 -25.96 -12.30 -6.26
C THR A 284 -25.33 -11.69 -7.51
N THR A 285 -26.11 -10.88 -8.19
CA THR A 285 -25.65 -9.86 -9.14
C THR A 285 -26.06 -8.50 -8.57
N VAL A 286 -25.37 -7.43 -8.95
CA VAL A 286 -25.69 -6.09 -8.44
C VAL A 286 -25.80 -5.07 -9.55
N THR A 287 -26.69 -4.10 -9.36
CA THR A 287 -26.66 -2.84 -10.10
C THR A 287 -25.88 -1.83 -9.26
N PRO A 288 -24.81 -1.21 -9.79
CA PRO A 288 -24.00 -0.22 -9.08
C PRO A 288 -24.83 1.02 -8.73
N SER A 289 -24.42 1.74 -7.67
CA SER A 289 -25.02 3.05 -7.33
C SER A 289 -24.77 4.08 -8.42
N MET A 290 -23.56 4.08 -9.00
CA MET A 290 -23.16 5.00 -10.05
C MET A 290 -22.13 4.38 -10.99
N ILE A 291 -22.16 4.78 -12.27
CA ILE A 291 -21.15 4.39 -13.27
C ILE A 291 -20.56 5.65 -13.89
N LEU A 292 -19.26 5.86 -13.68
CA LEU A 292 -18.50 6.97 -14.24
C LEU A 292 -17.76 6.52 -15.49
N LYS A 293 -17.85 7.34 -16.55
CA LYS A 293 -17.21 7.07 -17.84
C LYS A 293 -16.64 8.34 -18.43
N THR A 294 -15.59 8.19 -19.21
CA THR A 294 -15.01 9.23 -20.05
C THR A 294 -14.90 8.72 -21.49
N VAL A 295 -14.68 9.63 -22.44
CA VAL A 295 -14.42 9.29 -23.85
C VAL A 295 -13.19 8.38 -23.97
N ASN A 296 -12.15 8.66 -23.20
CA ASN A 296 -10.96 7.81 -23.09
C ASN A 296 -11.14 6.81 -21.94
N PRO A 297 -10.78 5.52 -22.10
CA PRO A 297 -10.89 4.54 -21.02
C PRO A 297 -10.17 4.98 -19.74
N ILE A 298 -10.84 4.87 -18.61
CA ILE A 298 -10.28 5.06 -17.27
C ILE A 298 -9.41 3.84 -16.93
N THR A 299 -8.23 4.08 -16.40
CA THR A 299 -7.25 3.03 -16.08
C THR A 299 -7.05 2.86 -14.58
N THR A 300 -7.26 3.91 -13.79
CA THR A 300 -7.04 3.94 -12.34
C THR A 300 -7.91 5.03 -11.69
N ALA A 301 -8.29 4.90 -10.41
CA ALA A 301 -9.10 5.90 -9.71
C ALA A 301 -8.85 5.95 -8.20
N THR A 302 -8.94 7.13 -7.61
CA THR A 302 -8.83 7.36 -6.16
C THR A 302 -9.87 8.37 -5.69
N PHE A 303 -10.30 8.26 -4.44
CA PHE A 303 -11.00 9.35 -3.76
C PHE A 303 -10.05 10.52 -3.51
N THR A 304 -10.55 11.73 -3.71
CA THR A 304 -9.87 12.98 -3.34
C THR A 304 -10.61 13.74 -2.25
N SER A 305 -11.88 13.39 -2.01
CA SER A 305 -12.72 13.77 -0.88
C SER A 305 -13.87 12.75 -0.73
N PRO A 306 -14.78 12.87 0.24
CA PRO A 306 -15.98 12.02 0.31
C PRO A 306 -16.87 12.13 -0.92
N SER A 307 -16.82 13.26 -1.61
CA SER A 307 -17.69 13.59 -2.75
C SER A 307 -16.94 13.73 -4.06
N THR A 308 -15.62 13.52 -4.10
CA THR A 308 -14.85 13.69 -5.34
C THR A 308 -13.92 12.52 -5.62
N ILE A 309 -13.85 12.16 -6.90
CA ILE A 309 -13.04 11.07 -7.42
C ILE A 309 -12.14 11.64 -8.52
N LEU A 310 -10.86 11.30 -8.46
CA LEU A 310 -9.90 11.59 -9.51
C LEU A 310 -9.52 10.30 -10.22
N CYS A 311 -9.68 10.32 -11.54
CA CYS A 311 -9.44 9.18 -12.42
C CYS A 311 -8.22 9.46 -13.30
N GLY A 312 -7.32 8.50 -13.38
CA GLY A 312 -6.30 8.45 -14.43
C GLY A 312 -6.87 7.72 -15.64
N CYS A 313 -6.64 8.27 -16.84
CA CYS A 313 -7.08 7.66 -18.09
C CYS A 313 -5.89 7.29 -18.98
N SER A 314 -6.19 6.53 -20.03
CA SER A 314 -5.30 6.39 -21.19
C SER A 314 -4.85 7.75 -21.75
N TYR A 315 -3.66 7.79 -22.35
CA TYR A 315 -3.07 8.99 -22.97
C TYR A 315 -2.72 10.14 -21.99
N GLY A 316 -2.52 9.83 -20.70
CA GLY A 316 -2.02 10.83 -19.75
C GLY A 316 -3.06 11.90 -19.39
N LEU A 317 -4.34 11.54 -19.36
CA LEU A 317 -5.40 12.45 -18.96
C LEU A 317 -5.83 12.18 -17.52
N LEU A 318 -6.17 13.25 -16.80
CA LEU A 318 -6.83 13.17 -15.50
C LEU A 318 -8.28 13.63 -15.66
N ALA A 319 -9.24 12.85 -15.18
CA ALA A 319 -10.64 13.24 -15.14
C ALA A 319 -11.09 13.37 -13.68
N HIS A 320 -11.73 14.48 -13.34
CA HIS A 320 -12.28 14.72 -12.02
C HIS A 320 -13.80 14.59 -12.06
N PHE A 321 -14.36 13.93 -11.06
CA PHE A 321 -15.79 13.74 -10.89
C PHE A 321 -16.22 14.18 -9.50
N THR A 322 -17.36 14.84 -9.43
CA THR A 322 -18.06 15.14 -8.19
C THR A 322 -19.27 14.24 -8.09
N ILE A 323 -19.40 13.48 -7.00
CA ILE A 323 -20.57 12.65 -6.70
C ILE A 323 -21.73 13.59 -6.31
N PRO A 324 -22.94 13.46 -6.92
CA PRO A 324 -23.44 12.34 -7.75
C PRO A 324 -23.39 12.56 -9.28
N ASN A 325 -22.62 13.52 -9.78
CA ASN A 325 -22.55 13.80 -11.22
C ASN A 325 -21.92 12.63 -11.99
N LEU A 326 -22.61 12.21 -13.06
CA LEU A 326 -22.12 11.16 -13.96
C LEU A 326 -21.05 11.66 -14.94
N GLU A 327 -21.11 12.96 -15.26
CA GLU A 327 -20.15 13.61 -16.15
C GLU A 327 -18.95 14.14 -15.37
N ALA A 328 -17.78 14.13 -15.99
CA ALA A 328 -16.57 14.69 -15.40
C ALA A 328 -16.70 16.22 -15.30
N ASP A 329 -16.37 16.78 -14.13
CA ASP A 329 -16.36 18.24 -13.94
C ASP A 329 -15.30 18.88 -14.86
N PHE A 330 -14.19 18.17 -15.07
CA PHE A 330 -13.16 18.53 -16.03
C PHE A 330 -12.29 17.34 -16.43
N VAL A 331 -11.59 17.50 -17.55
CA VAL A 331 -10.53 16.59 -18.01
C VAL A 331 -9.25 17.40 -18.28
N LEU A 332 -8.17 17.10 -17.55
CA LEU A 332 -6.88 17.78 -17.64
C LEU A 332 -5.86 16.93 -18.40
N PRO A 333 -5.27 17.46 -19.48
CA PRO A 333 -4.14 16.81 -20.14
C PRO A 333 -2.84 17.07 -19.38
N THR A 334 -2.18 16.00 -18.91
CA THR A 334 -0.92 16.11 -18.15
C THR A 334 0.33 16.10 -19.02
N ARG A 335 0.19 15.74 -20.32
CA ARG A 335 1.29 15.45 -21.25
C ARG A 335 2.17 14.25 -20.84
N LEU A 336 1.69 13.43 -19.92
CA LEU A 336 2.33 12.18 -19.54
C LEU A 336 1.92 11.03 -20.48
N SER A 337 2.59 9.90 -20.35
CA SER A 337 2.10 8.64 -20.91
C SER A 337 0.85 8.15 -20.16
N THR A 338 0.27 7.02 -20.58
CA THR A 338 -0.92 6.44 -19.92
C THR A 338 -0.70 6.31 -18.41
N ILE A 339 -1.65 6.83 -17.63
CA ILE A 339 -1.60 6.77 -16.17
C ILE A 339 -1.97 5.34 -15.76
N THR A 340 -1.13 4.69 -14.97
CA THR A 340 -1.29 3.27 -14.61
C THR A 340 -1.75 3.06 -13.17
N ALA A 341 -1.48 4.01 -12.28
CA ALA A 341 -1.98 4.02 -10.92
C ALA A 341 -2.10 5.46 -10.40
N ILE A 342 -3.12 5.74 -9.60
CA ILE A 342 -3.32 7.01 -8.91
C ILE A 342 -3.59 6.76 -7.44
N GLN A 343 -2.98 7.56 -6.58
CA GLN A 343 -3.24 7.50 -5.15
C GLN A 343 -3.24 8.91 -4.58
N SER A 344 -4.34 9.28 -3.94
CA SER A 344 -4.46 10.55 -3.22
C SER A 344 -3.90 10.43 -1.81
N SER A 345 -3.41 11.55 -1.28
CA SER A 345 -3.08 11.73 0.14
C SER A 345 -4.30 12.03 1.00
N TYR A 346 -5.52 11.96 0.45
CA TYR A 346 -6.75 12.09 1.23
C TYR A 346 -6.76 11.08 2.41
N PRO A 347 -7.13 11.51 3.63
CA PRO A 347 -7.73 12.80 4.02
C PRO A 347 -6.74 13.90 4.45
N THR A 348 -5.44 13.71 4.26
CA THR A 348 -4.43 14.67 4.70
C THR A 348 -4.38 15.91 3.84
N GLU A 349 -4.47 17.07 4.50
CA GLU A 349 -4.34 18.40 3.87
C GLU A 349 -2.90 18.97 3.99
N PRO A 350 -2.38 19.70 2.98
CA PRO A 350 -2.97 19.88 1.66
C PRO A 350 -3.01 18.56 0.88
N SER A 351 -4.13 18.28 0.21
CA SER A 351 -4.28 17.06 -0.60
C SER A 351 -3.34 17.07 -1.81
N THR A 352 -2.57 16.00 -1.96
CA THR A 352 -1.68 15.74 -3.08
C THR A 352 -2.00 14.40 -3.70
N THR A 353 -1.68 14.27 -4.98
CA THR A 353 -1.92 13.05 -5.74
C THR A 353 -0.61 12.54 -6.31
N LEU A 354 -0.34 11.26 -6.11
CA LEU A 354 0.77 10.53 -6.70
C LEU A 354 0.25 9.74 -7.91
N LEU A 355 0.95 9.88 -9.04
CA LEU A 355 0.67 9.23 -10.31
C LEU A 355 1.81 8.27 -10.65
N ALA A 356 1.48 7.09 -11.15
CA ALA A 356 2.39 6.23 -11.90
C ALA A 356 1.98 6.22 -13.37
N THR A 357 2.95 6.10 -14.28
CA THR A 357 2.66 6.05 -15.72
C THR A 357 3.42 4.93 -16.44
N THR A 358 2.99 4.63 -17.68
CA THR A 358 3.60 3.59 -18.52
C THR A 358 5.05 3.86 -18.93
N ASP A 359 5.53 5.09 -18.76
CA ASP A 359 6.95 5.44 -18.95
C ASP A 359 7.84 5.05 -17.76
N PHE A 360 7.26 4.40 -16.74
CA PHE A 360 7.95 3.92 -15.55
C PHE A 360 8.40 5.04 -14.61
N THR A 361 7.67 6.15 -14.60
CA THR A 361 7.94 7.31 -13.75
C THR A 361 6.76 7.60 -12.83
N CYS A 362 7.07 8.04 -11.62
CA CYS A 362 6.11 8.57 -10.68
C CYS A 362 6.16 10.09 -10.67
N TYR A 363 4.98 10.70 -10.70
CA TYR A 363 4.80 12.15 -10.61
C TYR A 363 3.90 12.49 -9.46
N MET A 364 4.18 13.58 -8.76
CA MET A 364 3.30 14.13 -7.74
C MET A 364 2.80 15.49 -8.17
N LEU A 365 1.54 15.77 -7.87
CA LEU A 365 0.92 17.07 -8.07
C LEU A 365 0.01 17.43 -6.89
N PRO A 366 -0.24 18.73 -6.65
CA PRO A 366 -1.38 19.15 -5.85
C PRO A 366 -2.65 18.55 -6.44
N THR A 367 -3.55 18.05 -5.58
CA THR A 367 -4.81 17.46 -6.04
C THR A 367 -5.61 18.50 -6.82
N PRO A 368 -5.95 18.25 -8.10
CA PRO A 368 -6.71 19.20 -8.91
C PRO A 368 -8.07 19.50 -8.29
N SER A 369 -8.43 20.79 -8.24
CA SER A 369 -9.74 21.24 -7.74
C SER A 369 -10.47 22.02 -8.83
N PRO A 370 -11.80 21.87 -8.97
CA PRO A 370 -12.58 22.60 -9.98
C PRO A 370 -12.54 24.13 -9.76
N SER A 371 -12.20 24.61 -8.56
CA SER A 371 -12.03 26.04 -8.28
C SER A 371 -10.67 26.59 -8.72
N SER A 372 -9.69 25.73 -9.03
CA SER A 372 -8.39 26.16 -9.52
C SER A 372 -8.49 26.55 -11.00
N SER A 373 -7.96 27.72 -11.36
CA SER A 373 -8.05 28.24 -12.73
C SER A 373 -7.49 27.22 -13.74
N PRO A 374 -8.27 26.77 -14.73
CA PRO A 374 -7.86 25.73 -15.69
C PRO A 374 -6.77 26.20 -16.68
N LEU A 375 -6.27 27.43 -16.54
CA LEU A 375 -5.38 28.06 -17.52
C LEU A 375 -3.91 27.62 -17.39
N LEU A 376 -3.51 26.97 -16.28
CA LEU A 376 -2.15 26.45 -16.11
C LEU A 376 -2.18 24.96 -15.75
N PRO A 377 -1.45 24.11 -16.51
CA PRO A 377 -1.30 22.71 -16.13
C PRO A 377 -0.63 22.62 -14.75
N PRO A 378 -1.04 21.68 -13.89
CA PRO A 378 -0.44 21.52 -12.57
C PRO A 378 1.06 21.27 -12.71
N THR A 379 1.86 21.85 -11.80
CA THR A 379 3.31 21.59 -11.77
C THR A 379 3.52 20.15 -11.32
N LEU A 380 3.96 19.30 -12.26
CA LEU A 380 4.30 17.90 -12.00
C LEU A 380 5.71 17.82 -11.42
N THR A 381 5.85 17.18 -10.26
CA THR A 381 7.16 16.89 -9.66
C THR A 381 7.48 15.42 -9.89
N GLU A 382 8.58 15.12 -10.58
CA GLU A 382 9.07 13.74 -10.72
C GLU A 382 9.59 13.23 -9.36
N CYS A 383 9.03 12.11 -8.89
CA CYS A 383 9.24 11.63 -7.52
C CYS A 383 9.80 10.21 -7.43
N GLY A 384 9.94 9.48 -8.54
CA GLY A 384 10.45 8.10 -8.51
C GLY A 384 10.39 7.40 -9.88
N SER A 385 11.01 6.23 -9.97
CA SER A 385 10.94 5.38 -11.17
C SER A 385 10.42 3.98 -10.82
N LEU A 386 9.31 3.64 -11.46
CA LEU A 386 8.63 2.35 -11.43
C LEU A 386 8.96 1.56 -12.69
N ARG A 387 10.16 0.98 -12.81
CA ARG A 387 10.43 0.08 -13.94
C ARG A 387 9.48 -1.10 -13.84
N ASP A 388 8.36 -1.14 -14.59
CA ASP A 388 7.63 -2.31 -15.12
C ASP A 388 6.24 -1.99 -15.72
N LEU A 389 5.81 -2.83 -16.67
CA LEU A 389 4.67 -2.67 -17.60
C LEU A 389 3.26 -2.92 -17.03
N LEU A 390 3.07 -3.17 -15.74
CA LEU A 390 1.80 -3.69 -15.21
C LEU A 390 1.05 -2.66 -14.36
N PHE A 391 -0.27 -2.60 -14.53
CA PHE A 391 -1.22 -1.69 -13.88
C PHE A 391 -1.54 -2.11 -12.43
N HIS A 392 -0.51 -2.48 -11.66
CA HIS A 392 -0.71 -2.96 -10.29
C HIS A 392 -0.26 -1.90 -9.28
N PRO A 393 -1.05 -1.61 -8.23
CA PRO A 393 -0.70 -0.60 -7.26
C PRO A 393 0.54 -1.01 -6.45
N ARG A 394 1.68 -0.44 -6.83
CA ARG A 394 2.91 -0.31 -6.02
C ARG A 394 2.94 1.02 -5.25
N LEU A 395 1.78 1.67 -5.20
CA LEU A 395 1.53 2.94 -4.54
C LEU A 395 0.55 2.68 -3.41
N LEU A 396 0.90 3.15 -2.23
CA LEU A 396 0.04 3.10 -1.07
C LEU A 396 0.14 4.43 -0.36
N TYR A 397 -0.98 5.04 -0.01
CA TYR A 397 -1.00 6.13 0.95
C TYR A 397 -1.44 5.58 2.29
N ASN A 398 -0.68 5.88 3.35
CA ASN A 398 -1.07 5.56 4.70
C ASN A 398 -1.37 6.87 5.46
N PRO A 399 -2.65 7.15 5.76
CA PRO A 399 -3.05 8.41 6.42
C PRO A 399 -2.55 8.51 7.86
N GLN A 400 -2.20 7.38 8.49
CA GLN A 400 -1.70 7.35 9.86
C GLN A 400 -0.28 7.91 9.97
N ILE A 401 0.55 7.69 8.94
CA ILE A 401 1.90 8.27 8.87
C ILE A 401 1.97 9.40 7.84
N GLU A 402 0.83 9.87 7.36
CA GLU A 402 0.66 10.89 6.33
C GLU A 402 1.61 10.77 5.11
N ALA A 403 1.92 9.54 4.69
CA ALA A 403 2.97 9.27 3.73
C ALA A 403 2.60 8.23 2.68
N PHE A 404 3.14 8.43 1.48
CA PHE A 404 3.13 7.46 0.41
C PHE A 404 4.27 6.45 0.59
N THR A 405 3.94 5.18 0.44
CA THR A 405 4.89 4.09 0.23
C THR A 405 4.89 3.68 -1.23
N LEU A 406 6.08 3.67 -1.83
CA LEU A 406 6.34 3.32 -3.21
C LEU A 406 7.32 2.13 -3.26
N SER A 407 7.04 1.12 -4.07
CA SER A 407 8.04 0.09 -4.38
C SER A 407 8.87 0.46 -5.61
N GLU A 408 10.18 0.59 -5.41
CA GLU A 408 11.17 0.86 -6.45
C GLU A 408 12.05 -0.37 -6.72
N TRP A 409 12.37 -0.56 -8.00
CA TRP A 409 13.23 -1.66 -8.43
C TRP A 409 14.70 -1.42 -8.00
N PRO A 410 15.48 -2.45 -7.58
CA PRO A 410 15.10 -3.88 -7.50
C PRO A 410 14.42 -4.34 -6.21
N VAL A 411 14.56 -3.64 -5.09
CA VAL A 411 14.11 -4.12 -3.77
C VAL A 411 14.06 -2.95 -2.78
N ILE A 412 13.64 -1.78 -3.24
CA ILE A 412 13.66 -0.56 -2.42
C ILE A 412 12.21 -0.17 -2.13
N LEU A 413 11.87 0.01 -0.87
CA LEU A 413 10.68 0.79 -0.52
C LEU A 413 11.09 2.23 -0.28
N ARG A 414 10.37 3.15 -0.92
CA ARG A 414 10.52 4.58 -0.72
C ARG A 414 9.31 5.09 0.06
N LEU A 415 9.58 5.77 1.15
CA LEU A 415 8.60 6.52 1.93
C LEU A 415 8.74 8.00 1.57
N MET A 416 7.65 8.66 1.20
CA MET A 416 7.62 10.09 0.86
C MET A 416 6.37 10.73 1.43
N THR A 417 6.45 11.97 1.93
CA THR A 417 5.25 12.67 2.39
C THR A 417 4.62 13.46 1.26
N ALA A 418 3.32 13.72 1.41
CA ALA A 418 2.58 14.63 0.54
C ALA A 418 3.21 16.03 0.48
N ARG A 419 3.78 16.48 1.61
CA ARG A 419 4.30 17.85 1.77
C ARG A 419 5.73 18.03 1.28
N ASP A 420 6.56 17.00 1.45
CA ASP A 420 7.93 17.02 0.97
C ASP A 420 8.31 15.72 0.25
N PRO A 421 8.09 15.65 -1.07
CA PRO A 421 8.47 14.49 -1.87
C PRO A 421 10.00 14.38 -2.03
N VAL A 422 10.75 15.47 -1.81
CA VAL A 422 12.19 15.53 -2.02
C VAL A 422 12.92 14.83 -0.87
N SER A 423 12.43 14.96 0.36
CA SER A 423 12.98 14.30 1.55
C SER A 423 12.50 12.86 1.73
N SER A 424 12.46 12.10 0.63
CA SER A 424 12.09 10.68 0.69
C SER A 424 13.11 9.82 1.45
N GLN A 425 12.62 8.83 2.18
CA GLN A 425 13.42 7.81 2.83
C GLN A 425 13.40 6.51 2.00
N ARG A 426 14.52 5.78 1.93
CA ARG A 426 14.62 4.52 1.17
C ARG A 426 15.10 3.36 2.03
N ALA A 427 14.32 2.28 2.07
CA ALA A 427 14.60 1.05 2.79
C ALA A 427 14.84 -0.08 1.80
N LYS A 428 15.92 -0.84 1.99
CA LYS A 428 16.19 -2.04 1.20
C LYS A 428 15.46 -3.22 1.83
N ILE A 429 14.68 -3.94 1.03
CA ILE A 429 14.00 -5.16 1.42
C ILE A 429 14.98 -6.34 1.31
N PRO A 430 15.11 -7.16 2.37
CA PRO A 430 16.08 -8.26 2.40
C PRO A 430 15.70 -9.40 1.44
N SER A 431 14.40 -9.64 1.24
CA SER A 431 13.87 -10.80 0.53
C SER A 431 13.04 -10.42 -0.70
N GLY A 432 13.59 -10.52 -1.91
CA GLY A 432 12.78 -10.52 -3.15
C GLY A 432 12.15 -9.19 -3.60
N GLU A 433 11.61 -9.18 -4.82
CA GLU A 433 10.98 -8.01 -5.44
C GLU A 433 9.54 -7.84 -4.92
N VAL A 434 9.15 -6.62 -4.57
CA VAL A 434 7.82 -6.29 -4.03
C VAL A 434 6.79 -6.17 -5.16
N TRP A 435 5.67 -6.88 -5.01
CA TRP A 435 4.55 -6.87 -5.95
C TRP A 435 3.34 -6.09 -5.42
N SER A 436 2.94 -6.34 -4.17
CA SER A 436 1.75 -5.74 -3.56
C SER A 436 2.08 -5.05 -2.24
N LEU A 437 1.34 -3.98 -1.96
CA LEU A 437 1.42 -3.22 -0.72
C LEU A 437 0.01 -3.10 -0.11
N GLY A 438 -0.07 -3.19 1.21
CA GLY A 438 -1.27 -2.87 1.97
C GLY A 438 -0.95 -2.02 3.18
N SER A 439 -1.86 -1.15 3.57
CA SER A 439 -1.79 -0.38 4.81
C SER A 439 -2.57 -1.08 5.91
N SER A 440 -2.22 -0.74 7.14
CA SER A 440 -3.04 -0.95 8.32
C SER A 440 -3.46 0.40 8.92
N PRO A 441 -4.63 0.45 9.58
CA PRO A 441 -5.02 1.56 10.45
C PRO A 441 -4.02 1.87 11.58
N SER A 442 -3.08 0.99 11.90
CA SER A 442 -2.03 1.23 12.90
C SER A 442 -0.73 1.84 12.33
N GLY A 443 -0.69 2.18 11.04
CA GLY A 443 0.52 2.69 10.37
C GLY A 443 1.48 1.60 9.87
N LEU A 444 1.20 0.33 10.16
CA LEU A 444 1.94 -0.81 9.60
C LEU A 444 1.70 -0.95 8.09
N VAL A 445 2.70 -1.48 7.38
CA VAL A 445 2.62 -1.78 5.94
C VAL A 445 2.89 -3.25 5.70
N THR A 446 1.93 -3.92 5.06
CA THR A 446 2.09 -5.28 4.54
C THR A 446 2.74 -5.24 3.16
N ILE A 447 3.66 -6.17 2.93
CA ILE A 447 4.48 -6.24 1.71
C ILE A 447 4.39 -7.65 1.15
N GLY A 448 3.75 -7.77 0.00
CA GLY A 448 3.67 -9.01 -0.75
C GLY A 448 4.76 -9.08 -1.81
N MET A 449 5.52 -10.16 -1.83
CA MET A 449 6.69 -10.32 -2.69
C MET A 449 6.47 -11.38 -3.77
N THR A 450 7.24 -11.26 -4.86
CA THR A 450 7.19 -12.15 -6.03
C THR A 450 7.64 -13.58 -5.75
N ASN A 451 8.40 -13.78 -4.67
CA ASN A 451 8.94 -15.07 -4.21
C ASN A 451 8.02 -15.80 -3.19
N GLY A 452 6.81 -15.28 -2.96
CA GLY A 452 5.83 -15.85 -2.03
C GLY A 452 5.95 -15.46 -0.58
N THR A 453 6.85 -14.54 -0.26
CA THR A 453 6.96 -13.96 1.08
C THR A 453 5.92 -12.86 1.30
N LEU A 454 5.26 -12.90 2.45
CA LEU A 454 4.54 -11.77 3.02
C LEU A 454 5.32 -11.26 4.23
N ALA A 455 5.57 -9.96 4.28
CA ALA A 455 6.22 -9.31 5.42
C ALA A 455 5.45 -8.08 5.92
N LEU A 456 5.76 -7.66 7.15
CA LEU A 456 5.36 -6.40 7.75
C LEU A 456 6.58 -5.49 7.91
N ILE A 457 6.36 -4.21 7.64
CA ILE A 457 7.28 -3.14 8.04
C ILE A 457 6.51 -2.14 8.90
N ASN A 458 7.21 -1.67 9.92
CA ASN A 458 6.77 -0.58 10.76
C ASN A 458 7.50 0.70 10.38
N TRP A 459 6.80 1.61 9.70
CA TRP A 459 7.36 2.90 9.31
C TRP A 459 7.52 3.85 10.49
N TRP A 460 6.73 3.71 11.56
CA TRP A 460 6.94 4.48 12.79
C TRP A 460 8.33 4.24 13.34
N ASN A 461 8.74 2.97 13.43
CA ASN A 461 10.07 2.57 13.91
C ASN A 461 11.20 3.27 13.16
N TRP A 462 11.01 3.50 11.87
CA TRP A 462 12.01 4.14 11.05
C TRP A 462 11.97 5.66 11.12
N LEU A 463 10.77 6.26 11.14
CA LEU A 463 10.60 7.70 11.32
C LEU A 463 11.20 8.17 12.66
N ALA A 464 11.08 7.36 13.71
CA ALA A 464 11.64 7.71 15.02
C ALA A 464 13.10 7.34 15.23
N SER A 465 13.69 6.46 14.40
CA SER A 465 15.09 6.07 14.57
C SER A 465 16.04 7.25 14.29
N GLU A 466 16.94 7.54 15.23
CA GLU A 466 18.01 8.54 15.07
C GLU A 466 19.09 8.11 14.06
N ASP A 467 19.28 6.80 13.88
CA ASP A 467 20.23 6.25 12.92
C ASP A 467 19.56 5.97 11.57
N ARG A 468 19.76 6.88 10.61
CA ARG A 468 19.28 6.71 9.23
C ARG A 468 19.78 5.42 8.55
N LYS A 469 20.84 4.78 9.08
CA LYS A 469 21.39 3.51 8.55
C LYS A 469 20.74 2.28 9.19
N GLN A 470 20.00 2.43 10.29
CA GLN A 470 19.24 1.36 10.90
C GLN A 470 17.91 1.22 10.13
N ILE A 471 17.99 0.50 9.00
CA ILE A 471 16.82 0.14 8.20
C ILE A 471 15.91 -0.74 9.07
N PRO A 472 14.59 -0.54 9.07
CA PRO A 472 13.67 -1.34 9.86
C PRO A 472 13.82 -2.83 9.50
N GLY A 473 13.93 -3.68 10.52
CA GLY A 473 13.77 -5.12 10.35
C GLY A 473 12.39 -5.40 9.75
N CYS A 474 12.32 -6.34 8.82
CA CYS A 474 11.05 -6.80 8.26
C CYS A 474 10.60 -8.04 9.05
N LEU A 475 9.36 -8.06 9.54
CA LEU A 475 8.78 -9.27 10.10
C LEU A 475 8.16 -10.09 8.99
N ILE A 476 8.76 -11.22 8.63
CA ILE A 476 8.16 -12.19 7.71
C ILE A 476 7.06 -12.94 8.46
N LEU A 477 5.84 -12.88 7.91
CA LEU A 477 4.67 -13.59 8.43
C LEU A 477 4.53 -14.97 7.78
N TYR A 478 4.69 -15.02 6.47
CA TYR A 478 4.54 -16.23 5.68
C TYR A 478 5.55 -16.34 4.57
N ARG A 479 5.81 -17.58 4.15
CA ARG A 479 6.38 -17.86 2.85
C ARG A 479 5.69 -19.04 2.19
N LEU A 480 5.03 -18.79 1.07
CA LEU A 480 4.48 -19.85 0.24
C LEU A 480 5.59 -20.44 -0.65
N THR A 481 5.68 -21.76 -0.66
CA THR A 481 6.59 -22.50 -1.55
C THR A 481 5.87 -23.66 -2.21
N LYS A 482 6.28 -24.00 -3.44
CA LYS A 482 5.82 -25.20 -4.13
C LYS A 482 6.88 -26.29 -4.07
N SER A 483 6.53 -27.46 -3.55
CA SER A 483 7.34 -28.68 -3.65
C SER A 483 6.57 -29.71 -4.48
N LYS A 484 7.07 -30.01 -5.68
CA LYS A 484 6.36 -30.83 -6.69
C LYS A 484 4.97 -30.23 -6.99
N ASP A 485 3.90 -30.91 -6.56
CA ASP A 485 2.51 -30.50 -6.75
C ASP A 485 1.83 -30.04 -5.45
N GLN A 486 2.61 -29.85 -4.38
CA GLN A 486 2.11 -29.47 -3.07
C GLN A 486 2.58 -28.08 -2.69
N TRP A 487 1.63 -27.30 -2.18
CA TRP A 487 1.85 -25.99 -1.60
C TRP A 487 2.14 -26.14 -0.11
N ASN A 488 3.23 -25.54 0.33
CA ASN A 488 3.62 -25.48 1.73
C ASN A 488 3.70 -24.00 2.12
N LEU A 489 2.99 -23.64 3.19
CA LEU A 489 3.02 -22.30 3.77
C LEU A 489 3.87 -22.36 5.03
N ASP A 490 5.04 -21.73 4.97
CA ASP A 490 5.87 -21.57 6.16
C ASP A 490 5.21 -20.55 7.09
N LEU A 491 4.80 -21.01 8.27
CA LEU A 491 4.15 -20.22 9.31
C LEU A 491 5.14 -19.72 10.38
N ASN A 492 6.46 -19.86 10.17
CA ASN A 492 7.44 -19.39 11.15
C ASN A 492 7.67 -17.88 11.02
N TYR A 493 7.37 -17.14 12.09
CA TYR A 493 7.74 -15.74 12.18
C TYR A 493 9.26 -15.59 12.14
N LYS A 494 9.75 -14.71 11.27
CA LYS A 494 11.18 -14.43 11.14
C LYS A 494 11.41 -12.94 10.99
N ILE A 495 12.27 -12.39 11.83
CA ILE A 495 12.77 -11.02 11.67
C ILE A 495 13.97 -11.08 10.72
N GLU A 496 13.91 -10.36 9.61
CA GLU A 496 15.03 -10.18 8.71
C GLU A 496 15.58 -8.77 8.79
N ASP A 497 16.82 -8.68 9.29
CA ASP A 497 17.59 -7.45 9.28
C ASP A 497 18.25 -7.23 7.92
N SER A 498 18.04 -6.04 7.37
CA SER A 498 18.69 -5.54 6.16
C SER A 498 20.23 -5.57 6.17
N LYS A 499 20.87 -5.62 7.36
CA LYS A 499 22.34 -5.62 7.52
C LYS A 499 22.99 -6.87 6.91
N GLY A 500 22.27 -7.99 6.84
CA GLY A 500 22.74 -9.23 6.20
C GLY A 500 22.69 -9.20 4.66
N ALA A 501 21.75 -8.45 4.08
CA ALA A 501 21.52 -8.36 2.63
C ALA A 501 22.59 -7.54 1.89
N ALA A 502 23.57 -6.96 2.60
CA ALA A 502 24.70 -6.24 2.02
C ALA A 502 25.81 -7.19 1.50
N ASN A 503 25.93 -8.41 2.05
CA ASN A 503 27.07 -9.28 1.79
C ASN A 503 26.78 -10.49 0.90
N GLU A 504 25.52 -10.89 0.73
CA GLU A 504 25.15 -12.03 -0.13
C GLU A 504 24.42 -11.57 -1.38
N GLY A 505 25.13 -11.49 -2.53
CA GLY A 505 24.48 -11.72 -3.83
C GLY A 505 24.50 -10.63 -4.90
N ILE A 506 25.12 -9.45 -4.72
CA ILE A 506 25.30 -8.48 -5.82
C ILE A 506 26.72 -8.55 -6.40
N ARG A 507 27.12 -9.76 -6.79
CA ARG A 507 28.13 -10.00 -7.83
C ARG A 507 27.51 -10.68 -9.06
N LYS A 508 26.21 -10.54 -9.27
CA LYS A 508 25.60 -10.85 -10.57
C LYS A 508 25.93 -9.69 -11.51
N LYS A 509 26.66 -10.01 -12.59
CA LYS A 509 26.96 -9.12 -13.74
C LYS A 509 25.80 -8.15 -13.96
N GLN A 510 26.09 -6.87 -14.14
CA GLN A 510 25.14 -5.89 -14.69
C GLN A 510 24.51 -6.50 -15.95
N LYS A 511 23.36 -7.14 -15.81
CA LYS A 511 22.53 -7.55 -16.94
C LYS A 511 22.06 -6.25 -17.57
N SER A 512 22.11 -6.19 -18.89
CA SER A 512 21.69 -5.00 -19.63
C SER A 512 20.27 -4.61 -19.21
N SER A 513 19.96 -3.32 -19.22
CA SER A 513 18.64 -2.78 -18.88
C SER A 513 17.47 -3.35 -19.71
N ARG A 514 17.75 -4.13 -20.76
CA ARG A 514 16.77 -4.88 -21.57
C ARG A 514 16.49 -6.30 -21.07
N GLU A 515 17.47 -7.01 -20.50
CA GLU A 515 17.29 -8.40 -20.02
C GLU A 515 16.63 -8.49 -18.63
N VAL A 516 16.62 -7.39 -17.88
CA VAL A 516 16.12 -7.31 -16.50
C VAL A 516 14.62 -6.95 -16.42
N ARG A 517 13.95 -6.71 -17.56
CA ARG A 517 12.57 -6.19 -17.65
C ARG A 517 11.46 -7.25 -17.53
N LYS A 518 11.75 -8.42 -16.96
CA LYS A 518 10.77 -9.49 -16.80
C LYS A 518 10.71 -9.86 -15.32
N ILE A 519 9.79 -9.24 -14.58
CA ILE A 519 9.38 -9.81 -13.30
C ILE A 519 8.86 -11.22 -13.57
N ASN A 520 9.40 -12.16 -12.82
CA ASN A 520 8.94 -13.53 -12.87
C ASN A 520 7.75 -13.68 -11.91
N LEU A 521 6.54 -13.35 -12.37
CA LEU A 521 5.34 -13.67 -11.59
C LEU A 521 5.04 -15.16 -11.76
N ASN A 522 5.33 -15.88 -10.69
CA ASN A 522 4.95 -17.28 -10.55
C ASN A 522 3.67 -17.39 -9.74
N GLU A 523 3.15 -18.61 -9.65
CA GLU A 523 2.00 -18.97 -8.81
C GLU A 523 2.25 -18.66 -7.31
N GLU A 524 3.52 -18.57 -6.91
CA GLU A 524 3.98 -18.16 -5.58
C GLU A 524 3.90 -16.65 -5.35
N CYS A 525 3.59 -15.79 -6.32
CA CYS A 525 3.58 -14.35 -6.09
C CYS A 525 2.42 -13.93 -5.18
N VAL A 526 2.68 -13.09 -4.17
CA VAL A 526 1.62 -12.47 -3.35
C VAL A 526 0.97 -11.34 -4.16
N LEU A 527 -0.23 -11.58 -4.70
CA LEU A 527 -0.93 -10.64 -5.58
C LEU A 527 -1.66 -9.53 -4.82
N GLY A 528 -2.08 -9.78 -3.58
CA GLY A 528 -2.73 -8.77 -2.75
C GLY A 528 -2.48 -9.02 -1.28
N CYS A 529 -2.36 -7.95 -0.49
CA CYS A 529 -2.18 -8.01 0.95
C CYS A 529 -2.75 -6.75 1.63
N GLY A 530 -3.06 -6.85 2.92
CA GLY A 530 -3.64 -5.75 3.70
C GLY A 530 -4.00 -6.19 5.10
N MET A 531 -4.22 -5.23 6.00
CA MET A 531 -4.53 -5.54 7.39
C MET A 531 -5.61 -4.60 7.94
N GLU A 532 -6.53 -5.14 8.72
CA GLU A 532 -7.60 -4.40 9.39
C GLU A 532 -7.61 -4.78 10.87
N GLU A 533 -7.31 -3.82 11.75
CA GLU A 533 -7.29 -4.00 13.21
C GLU A 533 -6.66 -5.35 13.65
N GLY A 534 -5.39 -5.56 13.29
CA GLY A 534 -4.64 -6.77 13.63
C GLY A 534 -4.97 -8.03 12.80
N ILE A 535 -5.99 -8.00 11.92
CA ILE A 535 -6.31 -9.11 11.03
C ILE A 535 -5.63 -8.92 9.67
N VAL A 536 -4.67 -9.78 9.36
CA VAL A 536 -3.98 -9.80 8.07
C VAL A 536 -4.77 -10.63 7.07
N GLY A 537 -4.90 -10.11 5.85
CA GLY A 537 -5.34 -10.85 4.68
C GLY A 537 -4.24 -10.85 3.62
N CYS A 538 -4.08 -11.95 2.91
CA CYS A 538 -3.22 -12.00 1.72
C CYS A 538 -3.63 -13.09 0.73
N VAL A 539 -3.39 -12.83 -0.56
CA VAL A 539 -3.74 -13.72 -1.67
C VAL A 539 -2.55 -13.96 -2.60
N TRP A 540 -2.42 -15.19 -3.08
CA TRP A 540 -1.36 -15.62 -3.99
C TRP A 540 -1.87 -15.92 -5.41
N GLY A 541 -0.95 -15.92 -6.39
CA GLY A 541 -1.25 -16.20 -7.79
C GLY A 541 -1.77 -17.61 -8.09
N ASN A 542 -1.62 -18.55 -7.15
CA ASN A 542 -2.23 -19.88 -7.22
C ASN A 542 -3.71 -19.92 -6.77
N GLY A 543 -4.25 -18.81 -6.23
CA GLY A 543 -5.61 -18.75 -5.70
C GLY A 543 -5.75 -19.04 -4.21
N MET A 544 -4.64 -19.21 -3.48
CA MET A 544 -4.66 -19.35 -2.02
C MET A 544 -4.91 -17.98 -1.37
N LEU A 545 -5.88 -17.92 -0.45
CA LEU A 545 -6.17 -16.79 0.42
C LEU A 545 -5.85 -17.21 1.86
N VAL A 546 -5.12 -16.38 2.58
CA VAL A 546 -4.86 -16.53 4.02
C VAL A 546 -5.47 -15.35 4.76
N ILE A 547 -6.15 -15.64 5.85
CA ILE A 547 -6.67 -14.65 6.80
C ILE A 547 -6.23 -15.07 8.20
N GLU A 548 -5.59 -14.18 8.95
CA GLU A 548 -5.08 -14.44 10.29
C GLU A 548 -5.25 -13.23 11.21
N GLU A 549 -5.60 -13.50 12.47
CA GLU A 549 -5.46 -12.55 13.58
C GLU A 549 -4.02 -12.61 14.13
N LEU A 550 -3.31 -11.49 14.05
CA LEU A 550 -2.02 -11.32 14.71
C LEU A 550 -2.28 -11.10 16.20
N ILE A 551 -1.85 -12.05 17.03
CA ILE A 551 -1.86 -11.92 18.48
C ILE A 551 -0.55 -11.26 18.89
N TYR A 552 -0.64 -10.06 19.47
CA TYR A 552 0.50 -9.28 19.97
C TYR A 552 0.47 -9.17 21.50
#